data_AF-A0A4D9DBI4-F1
#
_entry.id   AF-A0A4D9DBI4-F1
#
_cell.length_a   1.000
_cell.length_b   1.000
_cell.length_c   1.000
_cell.angle_alpha   90.00
_cell.angle_beta   90.00
_cell.angle_gamma   90.00
#
_symmetry.space_group_name_H-M   'P 1'
#
loop_
_entity.id
_entity.type
_entity.pdbx_description
1 polymer ?
#
loop_
_entity_poly.entity_id
_entity_poly.type
_entity_poly.pdbx_seq_one_letter_code
_entity_poly.pdbx_strand_id
1 'polypeptide(L)'
;MATASALVTTLFLGGYRAPLPFTMFAGLDQGYWGILWFVLKTQVCIFILIWIRASLPRLSYDKFMDMGWKYLLPSALGFLVVLAVMKVAQTHNLYGQPVFWACIGITLVALLLWAIPWPQKVTEEPEKPFDAFAGGYPVPPLAGQSAATESVVSVETATEMKEA
;
A
#
# COMPACT_ATOMS: atom_id res chain seq x y z
N MET A 1 -19.56 -7.15 -0.33
CA MET A 1 -18.75 -7.93 -1.29
C MET A 1 -19.39 -7.98 -2.67
N ALA A 2 -20.67 -8.37 -2.79
CA ALA A 2 -21.36 -8.45 -4.08
C ALA A 2 -21.48 -7.09 -4.81
N THR A 3 -21.87 -6.01 -4.12
CA THR A 3 -22.00 -4.68 -4.72
C THR A 3 -20.67 -4.11 -5.23
N ALA A 4 -19.59 -4.23 -4.44
CA ALA A 4 -18.26 -3.83 -4.87
C ALA A 4 -17.75 -4.65 -6.08
N SER A 5 -18.01 -5.96 -6.07
CA SER A 5 -17.65 -6.84 -7.20
C SER A 5 -18.44 -6.50 -8.46
N ALA A 6 -19.72 -6.12 -8.31
CA ALA A 6 -20.56 -5.65 -9.41
C ALA A 6 -20.00 -4.35 -10.01
N LEU A 7 -19.62 -3.37 -9.18
CA LEU A 7 -18.99 -2.12 -9.64
C LEU A 7 -17.66 -2.36 -10.36
N VAL A 8 -16.81 -3.25 -9.84
CA VAL A 8 -15.55 -3.60 -10.51
C VAL A 8 -15.81 -4.26 -11.87
N THR A 9 -16.80 -5.15 -11.92
CA THR A 9 -17.15 -5.86 -13.15
C THR A 9 -17.72 -4.91 -14.21
N THR A 10 -18.50 -3.90 -13.82
CA THR A 10 -19.05 -2.90 -14.76
C THR A 10 -18.01 -1.88 -15.19
N LEU A 11 -17.21 -1.33 -14.27
CA LEU A 11 -16.27 -0.24 -14.56
C LEU A 11 -15.01 -0.72 -15.28
N PHE A 12 -14.51 -1.92 -14.96
CA PHE A 12 -13.24 -2.40 -15.50
C PHE A 12 -13.38 -3.57 -16.48
N LEU A 13 -14.34 -4.48 -16.28
CA LEU A 13 -14.47 -5.70 -17.09
C LEU A 13 -15.54 -5.61 -18.21
N GLY A 14 -16.05 -4.40 -18.48
CA GLY A 14 -17.00 -4.14 -19.57
C GLY A 14 -18.42 -4.65 -19.30
N GLY A 15 -18.78 -4.91 -18.03
CA GLY A 15 -20.14 -5.24 -17.60
C GLY A 15 -20.76 -6.43 -18.34
N TYR A 16 -21.72 -6.13 -19.23
CA TYR A 16 -22.49 -7.09 -20.01
C TYR A 16 -21.80 -7.63 -21.26
N ARG A 17 -20.68 -7.05 -21.69
CA ARG A 17 -19.98 -7.48 -22.91
C ARG A 17 -19.17 -8.74 -22.65
N ALA A 18 -19.19 -9.69 -23.58
CA ALA A 18 -18.32 -10.85 -23.53
C ALA A 18 -16.83 -10.41 -23.53
N PRO A 19 -15.94 -11.11 -22.80
CA PRO A 19 -14.52 -10.81 -22.86
C PRO A 19 -13.97 -11.07 -24.28
N LEU A 20 -12.95 -10.29 -24.67
CA LEU A 20 -12.33 -10.19 -26.02
C LEU A 20 -12.19 -11.49 -26.86
N PRO A 21 -11.97 -12.71 -26.30
CA PRO A 21 -11.95 -13.94 -27.12
C PRO A 21 -13.33 -14.44 -27.57
N PHE A 22 -14.42 -14.14 -26.86
CA PHE A 22 -15.77 -14.65 -27.19
C PHE A 22 -16.63 -13.67 -28.00
N THR A 23 -16.19 -12.42 -28.16
CA THR A 23 -16.83 -11.43 -29.04
C THR A 23 -16.73 -11.79 -30.52
N MET A 24 -15.83 -12.72 -30.89
CA MET A 24 -15.66 -13.21 -32.27
C MET A 24 -16.76 -14.19 -32.72
N PHE A 25 -17.49 -14.79 -31.79
CA PHE A 25 -18.62 -15.67 -32.13
C PHE A 25 -19.91 -14.85 -32.17
N ALA A 26 -20.35 -14.54 -33.40
CA ALA A 26 -21.57 -13.78 -33.70
C ALA A 26 -22.83 -14.51 -33.17
N GLY A 27 -23.16 -14.31 -31.90
CA GLY A 27 -24.34 -14.90 -31.25
C GLY A 27 -24.27 -15.00 -29.73
N LEU A 28 -23.07 -15.02 -29.14
CA LEU A 28 -22.87 -15.14 -27.69
C LEU A 28 -22.94 -13.80 -26.92
N ASP A 29 -23.08 -12.68 -27.64
CA ASP A 29 -23.15 -11.32 -27.07
C ASP A 29 -24.56 -10.72 -27.08
N GLN A 30 -25.56 -11.40 -27.65
CA GLN A 30 -26.92 -10.86 -27.79
C GLN A 30 -27.92 -11.52 -26.83
N GLY A 31 -28.77 -10.70 -26.21
CA GLY A 31 -29.87 -11.16 -25.35
C GLY A 31 -29.47 -11.55 -23.92
N TYR A 32 -30.12 -12.58 -23.38
CA TYR A 32 -29.92 -13.06 -21.99
C TYR A 32 -28.50 -13.58 -21.71
N TRP A 33 -27.69 -13.84 -22.75
CA TRP A 33 -26.35 -14.38 -22.58
C TRP A 33 -25.37 -13.35 -21.98
N GLY A 34 -25.59 -12.04 -22.21
CA GLY A 34 -24.82 -10.98 -21.57
C GLY A 34 -25.00 -10.93 -20.05
N ILE A 35 -26.20 -11.29 -19.54
CA ILE A 35 -26.46 -11.34 -18.10
C ILE A 35 -25.71 -12.50 -17.45
N LEU A 36 -25.64 -13.64 -18.13
CA LEU A 36 -24.89 -14.82 -17.69
C LEU A 36 -23.40 -14.49 -17.55
N TRP A 37 -22.82 -13.79 -18.53
CA TRP A 37 -21.44 -13.33 -18.46
C TRP A 37 -21.19 -12.34 -17.33
N PHE A 38 -22.11 -11.40 -17.12
CA PHE A 38 -22.02 -10.45 -16.01
C PHE A 38 -22.03 -11.14 -14.64
N VAL A 39 -22.98 -12.07 -14.43
CA VAL A 39 -23.08 -12.85 -13.19
C VAL A 39 -21.85 -13.72 -12.99
N LEU A 40 -21.37 -14.39 -14.03
CA LEU A 40 -20.18 -15.24 -13.96
C LEU A 40 -18.93 -14.43 -13.57
N LYS A 41 -18.69 -13.30 -14.23
CA LYS A 41 -17.56 -12.40 -13.89
C LYS A 41 -17.68 -11.87 -12.47
N THR A 42 -18.89 -11.47 -12.06
CA THR A 42 -19.15 -11.00 -10.69
C THR A 42 -18.88 -12.10 -9.66
N GLN A 43 -19.26 -13.35 -9.95
CA GLN A 43 -19.03 -14.49 -9.07
C GLN A 43 -17.53 -14.79 -8.90
N VAL A 44 -16.74 -14.67 -9.97
CA VAL A 44 -15.28 -14.78 -9.93
C VAL A 44 -14.68 -13.64 -9.10
N CYS A 45 -15.12 -12.40 -9.30
CA CYS A 45 -14.67 -11.26 -8.48
C CYS A 45 -14.97 -11.48 -6.99
N ILE A 46 -16.17 -11.96 -6.64
CA ILE A 46 -16.54 -12.29 -5.25
C ILE A 46 -15.62 -13.38 -4.70
N PHE A 47 -15.37 -14.45 -5.48
CA PHE A 47 -14.47 -15.53 -5.09
C PHE A 47 -13.06 -15.00 -4.78
N ILE A 48 -12.52 -14.14 -5.64
CA ILE A 48 -11.21 -13.51 -5.41
C ILE A 48 -11.21 -12.67 -4.13
N LEU A 49 -12.24 -11.87 -3.86
CA LEU A 49 -12.33 -11.06 -2.64
C LEU A 49 -12.37 -11.92 -1.37
N ILE A 50 -13.09 -13.05 -1.42
CA ILE A 50 -13.13 -14.01 -0.31
C ILE A 50 -11.77 -14.69 -0.14
N TRP A 51 -11.12 -15.07 -1.25
CA TRP A 51 -9.79 -15.68 -1.22
C TRP A 51 -8.72 -14.74 -0.65
N ILE A 52 -8.74 -13.47 -1.04
CA ILE A 52 -7.85 -12.43 -0.49
C ILE A 52 -8.10 -12.26 1.01
N ARG A 53 -9.37 -12.19 1.43
CA ARG A 53 -9.74 -12.09 2.85
C ARG A 53 -9.25 -13.30 3.66
N ALA A 54 -9.31 -14.49 3.09
CA ALA A 54 -8.81 -15.71 3.73
C ALA A 54 -7.28 -15.78 3.75
N SER A 55 -6.60 -15.18 2.78
CA SER A 55 -5.14 -15.23 2.65
C SER A 55 -4.40 -14.15 3.42
N LEU A 56 -5.08 -13.10 3.90
CA LEU A 56 -4.46 -12.00 4.66
C LEU A 56 -4.31 -12.39 6.15
N PRO A 57 -3.09 -12.70 6.62
CA PRO A 57 -2.85 -12.90 8.04
C PRO A 57 -2.96 -11.53 8.72
N ARG A 58 -3.96 -11.39 9.60
CA ARG A 58 -4.36 -10.19 10.38
C ARG A 58 -3.29 -9.08 10.43
N LEU A 59 -3.34 -8.16 9.45
CA LEU A 59 -2.42 -7.01 9.38
C LEU A 59 -2.84 -5.97 10.42
N SER A 60 -1.87 -5.36 11.11
CA SER A 60 -2.15 -4.20 11.98
C SER A 60 -2.71 -3.06 11.12
N TYR A 61 -3.68 -2.35 11.68
CA TYR A 61 -4.34 -1.21 11.04
C TYR A 61 -3.32 -0.17 10.55
N ASP A 62 -2.26 0.03 11.32
CA ASP A 62 -1.21 1.02 11.03
C ASP A 62 -0.50 0.74 9.69
N LYS A 63 -0.25 -0.54 9.37
CA LYS A 63 0.40 -0.92 8.11
C LYS A 63 -0.51 -0.71 6.91
N PHE A 64 -1.82 -0.89 7.09
CA PHE A 64 -2.80 -0.61 6.04
C PHE A 64 -2.94 0.89 5.80
N MET A 65 -2.96 1.70 6.87
CA MET A 65 -3.07 3.16 6.79
C MET A 65 -1.84 3.77 6.13
N ASP A 66 -0.64 3.30 6.49
CA ASP A 66 0.60 3.74 5.87
C ASP A 66 0.63 3.39 4.37
N MET A 67 0.18 2.21 3.97
CA MET A 67 0.15 1.82 2.56
C MET A 67 -0.88 2.63 1.76
N GLY A 68 -2.05 2.89 2.35
CA GLY A 68 -3.10 3.71 1.74
C GLY A 68 -2.64 5.14 1.48
N TRP A 69 -2.00 5.76 2.46
CA TRP A 69 -1.55 7.15 2.36
C TRP A 69 -0.25 7.32 1.57
N LYS A 70 0.72 6.42 1.77
CA LYS A 70 2.06 6.56 1.17
C LYS A 70 2.17 5.93 -0.20
N TYR A 71 1.27 5.04 -0.63
CA TYR A 71 1.37 4.41 -1.96
C TYR A 71 0.10 4.58 -2.80
N LEU A 72 -1.10 4.34 -2.24
CA LEU A 72 -2.34 4.40 -3.04
C LEU A 72 -2.63 5.82 -3.57
N LEU A 73 -2.51 6.84 -2.72
CA LEU A 73 -2.87 8.20 -3.10
C LEU A 73 -2.00 8.71 -4.27
N PRO A 74 -0.66 8.64 -4.22
CA PRO A 74 0.13 9.21 -5.31
C PRO A 74 0.18 8.29 -6.53
N SER A 75 -0.02 6.98 -6.36
CA SER A 75 -0.21 6.06 -7.49
C SER A 75 -1.47 6.38 -8.29
N ALA A 76 -2.61 6.65 -7.63
CA ALA A 76 -3.84 7.03 -8.30
C ALA A 76 -3.68 8.37 -9.04
N LEU A 77 -3.01 9.34 -8.41
CA LEU A 77 -2.73 10.64 -9.01
C LEU A 77 -1.81 10.52 -10.23
N GLY A 78 -0.76 9.70 -10.15
CA GLY A 78 0.13 9.43 -11.27
C GLY A 78 -0.57 8.76 -12.45
N PHE A 79 -1.46 7.79 -12.18
CA PHE A 79 -2.26 7.17 -13.24
C PHE A 79 -3.23 8.16 -13.90
N LEU A 80 -3.80 9.09 -13.13
CA LEU A 80 -4.63 10.17 -13.66
C LEU A 80 -3.84 11.08 -14.62
N VAL A 81 -2.60 11.45 -14.25
CA VAL A 81 -1.72 12.25 -15.12
C VAL A 81 -1.41 11.49 -16.41
N VAL A 82 -1.09 10.20 -16.33
CA VAL A 82 -0.88 9.35 -17.52
C VAL A 82 -2.11 9.36 -18.43
N LEU A 83 -3.31 9.16 -17.89
CA LEU A 83 -4.55 9.19 -18.66
C LEU A 83 -4.82 10.57 -19.29
N ALA A 84 -4.51 11.66 -18.58
CA ALA A 84 -4.64 13.01 -19.10
C ALA A 84 -3.68 13.24 -20.29
N VAL A 85 -2.43 12.84 -20.17
CA VAL A 85 -1.43 12.90 -21.26
C VAL A 85 -1.89 12.04 -22.45
N MET A 86 -2.42 10.84 -22.20
CA MET A 86 -2.97 9.99 -23.27
C MET A 86 -4.10 10.67 -24.05
N LYS A 87 -5.05 11.29 -23.33
CA LYS A 87 -6.18 11.97 -23.96
C LYS A 87 -5.73 13.18 -24.80
N VAL A 88 -4.71 13.91 -24.35
CA VAL A 88 -4.10 15.00 -25.11
C VAL A 88 -3.40 14.47 -26.36
N ALA A 89 -2.59 13.42 -26.25
CA ALA A 89 -1.89 12.84 -27.40
C ALA A 89 -2.85 12.26 -28.45
N GLN A 90 -3.97 11.69 -28.02
CA GLN A 90 -5.03 11.23 -28.92
C GLN A 90 -5.64 12.35 -29.74
N THR A 91 -5.81 13.53 -29.14
CA THR A 91 -6.40 14.70 -29.81
C THR A 91 -5.51 15.20 -30.95
N HIS A 92 -4.19 15.07 -30.80
CA HIS A 92 -3.22 15.50 -31.81
C HIS A 92 -2.81 14.40 -32.80
N ASN A 93 -3.44 13.21 -32.77
CA ASN A 93 -3.12 12.07 -33.62
C ASN A 93 -1.62 11.69 -33.62
N LEU A 94 -0.94 11.91 -32.49
CA LEU A 94 0.50 11.68 -32.31
C LEU A 94 0.83 10.22 -31.94
N TYR A 95 -0.13 9.29 -32.06
CA TYR A 95 0.05 7.88 -31.70
C TYR A 95 1.17 7.16 -32.46
N GLY A 96 1.54 7.67 -33.64
CA GLY A 96 2.65 7.15 -34.43
C GLY A 96 4.04 7.58 -33.93
N GLN A 97 4.14 8.54 -33.00
CA GLN A 97 5.43 9.00 -32.50
C GLN A 97 5.93 8.13 -31.34
N PRO A 98 7.15 7.55 -31.43
CA PRO A 98 7.71 6.70 -30.37
C PRO A 98 7.94 7.46 -29.06
N VAL A 99 8.04 8.79 -29.13
CA VAL A 99 8.18 9.68 -27.97
C VAL A 99 6.98 9.57 -27.02
N PHE A 100 5.77 9.33 -27.53
CA PHE A 100 4.56 9.17 -26.71
C PHE A 100 4.63 7.92 -25.81
N TRP A 101 4.99 6.77 -26.39
CA TRP A 101 5.18 5.52 -25.65
C TRP A 101 6.35 5.61 -24.67
N ALA A 102 7.42 6.33 -25.03
CA ALA A 102 8.55 6.57 -24.15
C ALA A 102 8.16 7.42 -22.92
N CYS A 103 7.42 8.53 -23.10
CA CYS A 103 6.95 9.36 -21.99
C CYS A 103 6.01 8.61 -21.04
N ILE A 104 5.13 7.77 -21.59
CA ILE A 104 4.26 6.88 -20.80
C ILE A 104 5.08 5.87 -20.01
N GLY A 105 6.04 5.20 -20.67
CA GLY A 105 6.95 4.26 -20.03
C GLY A 105 7.72 4.94 -18.90
N ILE A 106 8.26 6.13 -19.14
CA ILE A 106 9.00 6.92 -18.15
C ILE A 106 8.12 7.29 -16.96
N THR A 107 6.88 7.75 -17.20
CA THR A 107 5.96 8.14 -16.12
C THR A 107 5.55 6.93 -15.28
N LEU A 108 5.28 5.79 -15.93
CA LEU A 108 4.99 4.53 -15.23
C LEU A 108 6.20 3.99 -14.46
N VAL A 109 7.40 4.05 -15.03
CA VAL A 109 8.64 3.63 -14.36
C VAL A 109 8.97 4.56 -13.19
N ALA A 110 8.79 5.87 -13.33
CA ALA A 110 8.97 6.82 -12.24
C ALA A 110 8.00 6.57 -11.09
N LEU A 111 6.72 6.28 -11.40
CA LEU A 111 5.73 5.85 -10.42
C LEU A 111 6.12 4.54 -9.73
N LEU A 112 6.63 3.58 -10.50
CA LEU A 112 7.03 2.26 -10.00
C LEU A 112 8.27 2.36 -9.11
N LEU A 113 9.27 3.16 -9.51
CA LEU A 113 10.47 3.44 -8.72
C LEU A 113 10.13 4.20 -7.42
N TRP A 114 9.20 5.15 -7.48
CA TRP A 114 8.71 5.85 -6.30
C TRP A 114 7.91 4.91 -5.36
N ALA A 115 7.24 3.90 -5.92
CA ALA A 115 6.53 2.88 -5.16
C ALA A 115 7.46 1.80 -4.56
N ILE A 116 8.76 1.78 -4.90
CA ILE A 116 9.71 0.88 -4.25
C ILE A 116 9.95 1.39 -2.83
N PRO A 117 9.68 0.58 -1.79
CA PRO A 117 9.95 0.96 -0.42
C PRO A 117 11.46 1.11 -0.25
N TRP A 118 11.93 2.35 -0.26
CA TRP A 118 13.29 2.64 0.12
C TRP A 118 13.47 2.13 1.55
N PRO A 119 14.47 1.28 1.84
CA PRO A 119 14.69 0.80 3.19
C PRO A 119 14.88 2.00 4.09
N GLN A 120 13.88 2.26 4.96
CA GLN A 120 14.06 3.21 6.03
C GLN A 120 15.17 2.61 6.89
N LYS A 121 16.34 3.26 6.87
CA LYS A 121 17.35 2.99 7.87
C LYS A 121 16.63 3.18 9.21
N VAL A 122 16.45 2.09 9.95
CA VAL A 122 16.09 2.17 11.35
C VAL A 122 17.28 2.89 11.95
N THR A 123 17.15 4.20 12.14
CA THR A 123 18.14 4.98 12.85
C THR A 123 18.10 4.42 14.27
N GLU A 124 19.01 3.50 14.56
CA GLU A 124 19.31 3.08 15.91
C GLU A 124 19.69 4.38 16.64
N GLU A 125 18.74 4.91 17.41
CA GLU A 125 19.02 5.99 18.34
C GLU A 125 20.14 5.50 19.25
N PRO A 126 21.22 6.29 19.45
CA PRO A 126 22.29 5.90 20.34
C PRO A 126 21.67 5.55 21.69
N GLU A 127 22.01 4.36 22.19
CA GLU A 127 21.47 3.75 23.39
C GLU A 127 21.48 4.78 24.54
N LYS A 128 20.33 5.42 24.77
CA LYS A 128 20.18 6.37 25.89
C LYS A 128 20.21 5.54 27.17
N PRO A 129 20.90 5.99 28.23
CA PRO A 129 20.82 5.37 29.54
C PRO A 129 19.35 5.12 29.90
N PHE A 130 19.04 3.91 30.36
CA PHE A 130 17.67 3.50 30.67
C PHE A 130 17.05 4.47 31.68
N ASP A 131 16.23 5.38 31.15
CA ASP A 131 15.48 6.35 31.94
C ASP A 131 14.18 5.69 32.39
N ALA A 132 14.21 5.18 33.63
CA ALA A 132 13.08 4.54 34.28
C ALA A 132 11.84 5.45 34.41
N PHE A 133 11.97 6.75 34.14
CA PHE A 133 10.89 7.73 34.24
C PHE A 133 10.46 8.37 32.90
N ALA A 134 11.08 8.01 31.76
CA ALA A 134 10.78 8.63 30.46
C ALA A 134 9.31 8.50 30.02
N GLY A 135 8.58 7.49 30.53
CA GLY A 135 7.18 7.22 30.21
C GLY A 135 6.15 7.67 31.25
N GLY A 136 6.56 8.36 32.33
CA GLY A 136 5.66 8.76 33.41
C GLY A 136 5.12 7.61 34.28
N TYR A 137 5.48 6.36 33.97
CA TYR A 137 5.26 5.18 34.79
C TYR A 137 6.59 4.45 34.98
N PRO A 138 6.98 4.11 36.23
CA PRO A 138 8.22 3.42 36.49
C PRO A 138 8.16 2.00 35.94
N VAL A 139 8.94 1.74 34.89
CA VAL A 139 9.12 0.40 34.32
C VAL A 139 10.32 -0.27 35.01
N PRO A 140 10.18 -1.49 35.56
CA PRO A 140 11.30 -2.18 36.19
C PRO A 140 12.43 -2.43 35.18
N PRO A 141 13.70 -2.24 35.56
CA PRO A 141 14.82 -2.53 34.67
C PRO A 141 14.87 -4.02 34.34
N LEU A 142 15.12 -4.35 33.07
CA LEU A 142 15.38 -5.73 32.64
C LEU A 142 16.71 -6.21 33.26
N ALA A 143 16.81 -7.50 33.57
CA ALA A 143 18.05 -8.08 34.11
C ALA A 143 19.22 -7.83 33.12
N GLY A 144 20.16 -6.96 33.50
CA GLY A 144 21.29 -6.53 32.67
C GLY A 144 21.29 -5.04 32.28
N GLN A 145 20.23 -4.27 32.57
CA GLN A 145 20.19 -2.81 32.37
C GLN A 145 20.51 -2.09 33.68
N SER A 146 21.55 -1.26 33.67
CA SER A 146 21.91 -0.44 34.84
C SER A 146 20.89 0.69 34.97
N ALA A 147 20.14 0.71 36.08
CA ALA A 147 19.26 1.81 36.40
C ALA A 147 20.11 3.07 36.67
N ALA A 148 19.75 4.21 36.06
CA ALA A 148 20.38 5.50 36.38
C ALA A 148 20.32 5.78 37.90
N THR A 149 19.31 5.24 38.59
CA THR A 149 19.14 5.33 40.05
C THR A 149 20.30 4.74 40.85
N GLU A 150 20.92 3.63 40.42
CA GLU A 150 22.06 3.04 41.15
C GLU A 150 23.33 3.90 40.99
N SER A 151 23.55 4.48 39.81
CA SER A 151 24.74 5.32 39.58
C SER A 151 24.71 6.61 40.40
N VAL A 152 23.54 7.23 40.60
CA VAL A 152 23.42 8.48 41.37
C VAL A 152 23.64 8.21 42.86
N VAL A 153 23.05 7.15 43.41
CA VAL A 153 23.23 6.76 44.83
C VAL A 153 24.66 6.31 45.12
N SER A 154 25.32 5.60 44.19
CA SER A 154 26.70 5.16 44.38
C SER A 154 27.73 6.30 44.25
N VAL A 155 27.42 7.36 43.50
CA VAL A 155 28.28 8.55 43.42
C VAL A 155 28.15 9.39 44.69
N GLU A 156 26.93 9.59 45.20
CA GLU A 156 26.67 10.41 46.40
C GLU A 156 27.26 9.79 47.68
N THR A 157 27.13 8.47 47.85
CA THR A 157 27.78 7.72 48.95
C THR A 157 29.32 7.72 48.86
N ALA A 158 29.88 7.70 47.64
CA ALA A 158 31.33 7.78 47.46
C ALA A 158 31.90 9.17 47.79
N THR A 159 31.11 10.25 47.60
CA THR A 159 31.49 11.61 48.03
C THR A 159 31.38 11.79 49.54
N GLU A 160 30.33 11.29 50.21
CA GLU A 160 30.21 11.40 51.67
C GLU A 160 31.30 10.63 52.43
N MET A 161 31.75 9.47 51.94
CA MET A 161 32.85 8.71 52.57
C MET A 161 34.24 9.36 52.42
N LYS A 162 34.40 10.34 51.53
CA LYS A 162 35.67 11.03 51.30
C LYS A 162 35.82 12.30 52.14
N GLU A 163 34.72 12.80 52.70
CA GLU A 163 34.66 14.00 53.55
C GLU A 163 34.54 13.68 55.06
N ALA A 164 34.38 12.40 55.43
CA ALA A 164 34.44 11.89 56.80
C ALA A 164 35.83 11.36 57.17
#